data_AF-A0A916PB34-F1
#
_entry.id   AF-A0A916PB34-F1
#
_cell.length_a   1.000
_cell.length_b   1.000
_cell.length_c   1.000
_cell.angle_alpha   90.00
_cell.angle_beta   90.00
_cell.angle_gamma   90.00
#
_symmetry.space_group_name_H-M   'P 1'
#
loop_
_entity.id
_entity.type
_entity.pdbx_description
1 polymer ?
#
loop_
_entity_poly.entity_id
_entity_poly.type
_entity_poly.pdbx_seq_one_letter_code
_entity_poly.pdbx_strand_id
1 'polypeptide(L)'
;MAATRNGRIGVIGTRATITSHAYQDAFAAARDTEITAVACPRFVDFVERGVTSGRQVLGLAQGYLEPLQRAEVDTLVLGCTHYPLLSGLIQLAMGENVTLVSSAEETAKEVVRVLTEIDLLRPHDAPPATRIFEATGDPEAFTKLAARFLGPVLGGVQPVHPSRIH
;
A
#
# COMPACT_ATOMS: atom_id res chain seq x y z
N MET A 1 8.06 -1.31 -17.43
CA MET A 1 9.52 -1.18 -17.22
C MET A 1 9.87 -1.96 -15.98
N ALA A 2 10.88 -2.85 -16.02
CA ALA A 2 11.23 -3.66 -14.86
C ALA A 2 11.68 -2.75 -13.72
N ALA A 3 10.91 -2.71 -12.63
CA ALA A 3 11.24 -1.89 -11.45
C ALA A 3 12.56 -2.35 -10.78
N THR A 4 12.96 -3.61 -11.03
CA THR A 4 14.18 -4.23 -10.54
C THR A 4 15.28 -4.27 -11.60
N ARG A 5 16.52 -4.06 -11.16
CA ARG A 5 17.75 -4.17 -11.96
C ARG A 5 18.49 -5.48 -11.71
N ASN A 6 18.35 -6.07 -10.52
CA ASN A 6 19.02 -7.32 -10.13
C ASN A 6 18.10 -8.54 -10.06
N GLY A 7 16.80 -8.38 -10.33
CA GLY A 7 15.81 -9.46 -10.28
C GLY A 7 15.37 -9.84 -8.85
N ARG A 8 15.87 -9.15 -7.81
CA ARG A 8 15.61 -9.48 -6.39
C ARG A 8 14.56 -8.52 -5.84
N ILE A 9 13.37 -9.04 -5.59
CA ILE A 9 12.21 -8.25 -5.18
C ILE A 9 11.80 -8.62 -3.76
N GLY A 10 11.69 -7.62 -2.91
CA GLY A 10 11.09 -7.71 -1.59
C GLY A 10 9.59 -7.44 -1.65
N VAL A 11 8.81 -8.15 -0.83
CA VAL A 11 7.39 -7.85 -0.60
C VAL A 11 7.15 -7.77 0.89
N ILE A 12 6.55 -6.67 1.34
CA ILE A 12 6.05 -6.55 2.72
C ILE A 12 4.54 -6.46 2.75
N GLY A 13 3.91 -7.07 3.76
CA GLY A 13 2.46 -7.06 3.89
C GLY A 13 1.99 -7.53 5.26
N THR A 14 0.67 -7.65 5.39
CA THR A 14 0.07 -8.28 6.57
C THR A 14 0.43 -9.75 6.63
N ARG A 15 0.27 -10.40 7.81
CA ARG A 15 0.44 -11.85 7.92
C ARG A 15 -0.45 -12.59 6.91
N ALA A 16 -1.71 -12.20 6.78
CA ALA A 16 -2.64 -12.80 5.84
C ALA A 16 -2.14 -12.69 4.38
N THR A 17 -1.70 -11.50 3.97
CA THR A 17 -1.16 -11.25 2.62
C THR A 17 0.08 -12.07 2.32
N ILE A 18 1.00 -12.22 3.28
CA ILE A 18 2.26 -12.92 3.06
C ILE A 18 2.06 -14.44 3.11
N THR A 19 1.18 -14.92 3.99
CA THR A 19 0.83 -16.35 4.10
C THR A 19 -0.07 -16.83 2.95
N SER A 20 -0.81 -15.95 2.28
CA SER A 20 -1.61 -16.35 1.12
C SER A 20 -0.79 -16.66 -0.13
N HIS A 21 0.51 -16.33 -0.15
CA HIS A 21 1.42 -16.50 -1.27
C HIS A 21 1.00 -15.78 -2.58
N ALA A 22 0.00 -14.88 -2.52
CA ALA A 22 -0.57 -14.25 -3.71
C ALA A 22 0.46 -13.48 -4.56
N TYR A 23 1.44 -12.83 -3.93
CA TYR A 23 2.52 -12.16 -4.67
C TYR A 23 3.47 -13.17 -5.30
N GLN A 24 3.90 -14.20 -4.57
CA GLN A 24 4.76 -15.25 -5.11
C GLN A 24 4.12 -15.93 -6.33
N ASP A 25 2.82 -16.22 -6.25
CA ASP A 25 2.05 -16.80 -7.36
C ASP A 25 1.95 -15.84 -8.55
N ALA A 26 1.68 -14.55 -8.31
CA ALA A 26 1.57 -13.53 -9.36
C ALA A 26 2.88 -13.35 -10.15
N PHE A 27 4.03 -13.58 -9.51
CA PHE A 27 5.34 -13.47 -10.13
C PHE A 27 5.95 -14.82 -10.53
N ALA A 28 5.26 -15.95 -10.32
CA ALA A 28 5.79 -17.28 -10.63
C ALA A 28 6.16 -17.46 -12.11
N ALA A 29 5.50 -16.71 -13.01
CA ALA A 29 5.78 -16.73 -14.44
C ALA A 29 6.91 -15.77 -14.88
N ALA A 30 7.38 -14.88 -14.00
CA ALA A 30 8.46 -13.96 -14.29
C ALA A 30 9.80 -14.72 -14.27
N ARG A 31 10.44 -14.82 -15.44
CA ARG A 31 11.80 -15.39 -15.52
C ARG A 31 12.79 -14.49 -14.76
N ASP A 32 13.79 -15.12 -14.16
CA ASP A 32 14.92 -14.47 -13.50
C ASP A 32 14.54 -13.51 -12.35
N THR A 33 13.43 -13.80 -11.66
CA THR A 33 12.97 -13.02 -10.50
C THR A 33 12.99 -13.88 -9.23
N GLU A 34 13.60 -13.35 -8.16
CA GLU A 34 13.62 -13.94 -6.82
C GLU A 34 12.79 -13.08 -5.87
N ILE A 35 11.83 -13.68 -5.17
CA ILE A 35 10.95 -12.97 -4.24
C ILE A 35 11.24 -13.36 -2.80
N THR A 36 11.51 -12.33 -1.98
CA THR A 36 11.57 -12.47 -0.53
C THR A 36 10.39 -11.73 0.09
N ALA A 37 9.51 -12.46 0.79
CA ALA A 37 8.29 -11.91 1.37
C ALA A 37 8.38 -11.88 2.90
N VAL A 38 8.10 -10.72 3.51
CA VAL A 38 8.14 -10.54 4.98
C VAL A 38 6.84 -9.93 5.51
N ALA A 39 6.29 -10.55 6.54
CA ALA A 39 5.13 -10.00 7.25
C ALA A 39 5.55 -8.91 8.25
N CYS A 40 4.88 -7.77 8.20
CA CYS A 40 5.09 -6.63 9.10
C CYS A 40 3.83 -6.35 9.95
N PRO A 41 3.42 -7.28 10.85
CA PRO A 41 2.11 -7.25 11.49
C PRO A 41 1.83 -6.00 12.32
N ARG A 42 2.87 -5.35 12.86
CA ARG A 42 2.71 -4.16 13.71
C ARG A 42 2.61 -2.85 12.94
N PHE A 43 2.98 -2.80 11.66
CA PHE A 43 2.97 -1.53 10.90
C PHE A 43 1.58 -0.90 10.81
N VAL A 44 0.52 -1.71 10.72
CA VAL A 44 -0.87 -1.21 10.68
C VAL A 44 -1.20 -0.44 11.97
N ASP A 45 -0.93 -1.03 13.14
CA ASP A 45 -1.15 -0.36 14.45
C ASP A 45 -0.43 0.99 14.54
N PHE A 46 0.84 1.05 14.11
CA PHE A 46 1.61 2.29 14.13
C PHE A 46 0.98 3.38 13.23
N VAL A 47 0.54 3.01 12.03
CA VAL A 47 -0.11 3.94 11.10
C VAL A 47 -1.47 4.41 11.63
N GLU A 48 -2.29 3.50 12.15
CA GLU A 48 -3.61 3.82 12.71
C GLU A 48 -3.52 4.68 13.98
N ARG A 49 -2.40 4.59 14.72
CA ARG A 49 -2.10 5.48 15.85
C ARG A 49 -1.42 6.80 15.46
N GLY A 50 -1.08 6.98 14.18
CA GLY A 50 -0.40 8.17 13.67
C GLY A 50 1.08 8.24 14.04
N VAL A 51 1.69 7.13 14.44
CA VAL A 51 3.10 7.04 14.82
C VAL A 51 3.89 6.51 13.62
N THR A 52 4.29 7.42 12.72
CA THR A 52 4.95 7.07 11.44
C THR A 52 6.44 7.44 11.39
N SER A 53 6.99 7.95 12.50
CA SER A 53 8.37 8.40 12.60
C SER A 53 8.97 8.12 13.99
N GLY A 54 10.28 8.27 14.12
CA GLY A 54 11.00 8.13 15.39
C GLY A 54 11.66 6.77 15.61
N ARG A 55 12.54 6.72 16.62
CA ARG A 55 13.46 5.58 16.86
C ARG A 55 12.75 4.25 17.09
N GLN A 56 11.58 4.27 17.74
CA GLN A 56 10.82 3.06 18.02
C GLN A 56 10.34 2.36 16.74
N VAL A 57 9.72 3.11 15.83
CA VAL A 57 9.22 2.56 14.56
C VAL A 57 10.38 2.20 13.65
N LEU A 58 11.46 2.99 13.66
CA LEU A 58 12.65 2.69 12.87
C LEU A 58 13.30 1.36 13.30
N GLY A 59 13.49 1.13 14.60
CA GLY A 59 14.05 -0.14 15.09
C GLY A 59 13.16 -1.34 14.77
N LEU A 60 11.84 -1.17 14.86
CA LEU A 60 10.89 -2.21 14.43
C LEU A 60 10.99 -2.49 12.94
N ALA A 61 11.07 -1.45 12.11
CA ALA A 61 11.20 -1.59 10.67
C ALA A 61 12.52 -2.27 10.31
N GLN A 62 13.64 -1.88 10.93
CA GLN A 62 14.93 -2.53 10.74
C GLN A 62 14.84 -4.04 11.04
N GLY A 63 14.21 -4.43 12.14
CA GLY A 63 14.02 -5.85 12.47
C GLY A 63 13.17 -6.62 11.46
N TYR A 64 12.09 -6.01 10.94
CA TYR A 64 11.30 -6.65 9.88
C TYR A 64 12.01 -6.69 8.53
N LEU A 65 12.79 -5.67 8.20
CA LEU A 65 13.36 -5.49 6.87
C LEU A 65 14.74 -6.13 6.71
N GLU A 66 15.37 -6.55 7.80
CA GLU A 66 16.67 -7.23 7.81
C GLU A 66 16.75 -8.43 6.84
N PRO A 67 15.76 -9.34 6.76
CA PRO A 67 15.82 -10.45 5.82
C PRO A 67 15.85 -9.99 4.35
N LEU A 68 15.19 -8.86 4.04
CA LEU A 68 15.16 -8.29 2.69
C LEU A 68 16.50 -7.65 2.33
N GLN A 69 17.13 -6.98 3.29
CA GLN A 69 18.49 -6.45 3.14
C GLN A 69 19.50 -7.58 2.91
N ARG A 70 19.42 -8.66 3.69
CA ARG A 70 20.27 -9.86 3.52
C ARG A 70 20.01 -10.56 2.18
N ALA A 71 18.79 -10.48 1.67
CA ALA A 71 18.44 -10.97 0.35
C ALA A 71 18.80 -9.98 -0.78
N GLU A 72 19.45 -8.85 -0.47
CA GLU A 72 19.94 -7.85 -1.44
C GLU A 72 18.87 -7.38 -2.44
N VAL A 73 17.62 -7.22 -1.97
CA VAL A 73 16.53 -6.72 -2.82
C VAL A 73 16.82 -5.29 -3.25
N ASP A 74 16.61 -4.98 -4.53
CA ASP A 74 16.72 -3.61 -5.06
C ASP A 74 15.36 -2.94 -5.30
N THR A 75 14.29 -3.71 -5.09
CA THR A 75 12.91 -3.30 -5.28
C THR A 75 12.09 -3.84 -4.12
N LEU A 76 11.23 -3.02 -3.51
CA LEU A 76 10.39 -3.40 -2.40
C LEU A 76 8.94 -3.00 -2.64
N VAL A 77 8.05 -3.99 -2.74
CA VAL A 77 6.61 -3.80 -2.86
C VAL A 77 5.99 -3.54 -1.49
N LEU A 78 5.30 -2.41 -1.37
CA LEU A 78 4.49 -2.02 -0.22
C LEU A 78 3.09 -2.66 -0.32
N GLY A 79 3.02 -3.97 -0.04
CA GLY A 79 1.83 -4.81 -0.24
C GLY A 79 0.69 -4.62 0.78
N CYS A 80 0.63 -3.48 1.47
CA CYS A 80 -0.47 -3.11 2.35
C CYS A 80 -0.81 -1.63 2.13
N THR A 81 -2.11 -1.31 2.07
CA THR A 81 -2.63 0.05 1.85
C THR A 81 -2.13 1.09 2.85
N HIS A 82 -1.70 0.67 4.04
CA HIS A 82 -1.18 1.56 5.09
C HIS A 82 0.28 1.99 4.86
N TYR A 83 1.06 1.17 4.15
CA TYR A 83 2.53 1.30 4.13
C TYR A 83 3.07 2.50 3.34
N PRO A 84 2.36 3.11 2.37
CA PRO A 84 2.79 4.38 1.79
C PRO A 84 3.03 5.49 2.83
N LEU A 85 2.29 5.51 3.94
CA LEU A 85 2.50 6.46 5.05
C LEU A 85 3.78 6.21 5.86
N LEU A 86 4.41 5.05 5.68
CA LEU A 86 5.71 4.70 6.28
C LEU A 86 6.85 4.74 5.25
N SER A 87 6.60 5.15 4.00
CA SER A 87 7.57 5.10 2.89
C SER A 87 8.92 5.73 3.25
N GLY A 88 8.94 6.93 3.82
CA GLY A 88 10.19 7.58 4.23
C GLY A 88 10.98 6.81 5.29
N LEU A 89 10.28 6.20 6.26
CA LEU A 89 10.91 5.38 7.30
C LEU A 89 11.40 4.03 6.76
N ILE A 90 10.63 3.41 5.88
CA ILE A 90 11.00 2.17 5.19
C ILE A 90 12.21 2.42 4.28
N GLN A 91 12.22 3.54 3.54
CA GLN A 91 13.36 3.95 2.72
C GLN A 91 14.61 4.17 3.57
N LEU A 92 14.47 4.85 4.72
CA LEU A 92 15.59 5.05 5.65
C LEU A 92 16.16 3.71 6.15
N ALA A 93 15.31 2.71 6.38
CA ALA A 93 15.75 1.38 6.78
C ALA A 93 16.39 0.60 5.62
N MET A 94 15.82 0.64 4.42
CA MET A 94 16.31 -0.13 3.26
C MET A 94 17.51 0.50 2.56
N GLY A 95 17.70 1.81 2.70
CA GLY A 95 18.70 2.59 1.98
C GLY A 95 18.21 3.09 0.62
N GLU A 96 18.92 4.07 0.06
CA GLU A 96 18.51 4.80 -1.17
C GLU A 96 18.57 3.95 -2.46
N ASN A 97 19.26 2.81 -2.41
CA ASN A 97 19.41 1.93 -3.57
C ASN A 97 18.19 1.03 -3.83
N VAL A 98 17.20 1.05 -2.93
CA VAL A 98 15.99 0.23 -3.02
C VAL A 98 14.82 1.07 -3.53
N THR A 99 14.24 0.65 -4.65
CA THR A 99 13.05 1.28 -5.22
C THR A 99 11.81 0.81 -4.47
N LEU A 100 11.06 1.73 -3.85
CA LEU A 100 9.78 1.40 -3.23
C LEU A 100 8.66 1.45 -4.27
N VAL A 101 7.86 0.38 -4.34
CA VAL A 101 6.70 0.27 -5.23
C VAL A 101 5.43 0.26 -4.39
N SER A 102 4.56 1.25 -4.60
CA SER A 102 3.25 1.32 -3.95
C SER A 102 2.21 0.59 -4.78
N SER A 103 1.61 -0.48 -4.23
CA SER A 103 0.51 -1.18 -4.92
C SER A 103 -0.67 -0.26 -5.22
N ALA A 104 -0.89 0.78 -4.39
CA ALA A 104 -1.96 1.76 -4.63
C ALA A 104 -1.70 2.62 -5.88
N GLU A 105 -0.45 3.06 -6.08
CA GLU A 105 -0.08 3.88 -7.24
C GLU A 105 -0.16 3.08 -8.54
N GLU A 106 0.36 1.85 -8.54
CA GLU A 106 0.28 0.97 -9.72
C GLU A 106 -1.16 0.59 -10.05
N THR A 107 -2.01 0.36 -9.04
CA THR A 107 -3.44 0.14 -9.25
C THR A 107 -4.12 1.37 -9.86
N ALA A 108 -3.78 2.58 -9.41
CA ALA A 108 -4.36 3.80 -9.96
C ALA A 108 -4.00 4.01 -11.44
N LYS A 109 -2.74 3.77 -11.81
CA LYS A 109 -2.29 3.80 -13.22
C LYS A 109 -3.02 2.77 -14.07
N GLU A 110 -3.21 1.57 -13.54
CA GLU A 110 -3.91 0.49 -14.25
C GLU A 110 -5.39 0.82 -14.48
N VAL A 111 -6.08 1.41 -13.49
CA VAL A 111 -7.46 1.90 -13.65
C VAL A 111 -7.55 2.94 -14.77
N VAL A 112 -6.63 3.91 -14.81
CA VAL A 112 -6.59 4.92 -15.87
C VAL A 112 -6.37 4.26 -17.24
N ARG A 113 -5.43 3.33 -17.33
CA ARG A 113 -5.14 2.57 -18.57
C ARG A 113 -6.39 1.85 -19.07
N VAL A 114 -7.02 1.04 -18.22
CA VAL A 114 -8.20 0.24 -18.58
C VAL A 114 -9.35 1.13 -19.01
N LEU A 115 -9.66 2.19 -18.25
CA LEU A 115 -10.74 3.14 -18.60
C LEU A 115 -10.48 3.87 -19.91
N THR A 116 -9.22 4.15 -20.24
CA THR A 116 -8.83 4.76 -21.53
C THR A 116 -9.06 3.78 -22.68
N GLU A 117 -8.68 2.52 -22.53
CA GLU A 117 -8.78 1.50 -23.57
C GLU A 117 -10.23 1.15 -23.95
N ILE A 118 -11.14 1.25 -22.98
CA ILE A 118 -12.57 0.96 -23.18
C ILE A 118 -13.43 2.23 -23.34
N ASP A 119 -12.79 3.39 -23.51
CA ASP A 119 -13.45 4.69 -23.70
C ASP A 119 -14.49 5.03 -22.62
N LEU A 120 -14.15 4.77 -21.35
CA LEU A 120 -14.98 5.05 -20.17
C LEU A 120 -14.39 6.16 -19.28
N LEU A 121 -13.44 6.95 -19.79
CA LEU A 121 -12.95 8.12 -19.07
C LEU A 121 -14.07 9.15 -18.92
N ARG A 122 -14.17 9.74 -17.73
CA ARG A 122 -15.06 10.87 -17.50
C ARG A 122 -14.61 12.07 -18.35
N PRO A 123 -15.51 12.71 -19.13
CA PRO A 123 -15.15 13.89 -19.92
C PRO A 123 -14.55 14.99 -19.06
N HIS A 124 -13.55 15.69 -19.62
CA HIS A 124 -12.81 16.71 -18.88
C HIS A 124 -13.64 17.97 -18.58
N ASP A 125 -14.63 18.25 -19.43
CA ASP A 125 -15.58 19.36 -19.31
C ASP A 125 -16.80 19.04 -18.42
N ALA A 126 -16.89 17.82 -17.87
CA ALA A 126 -17.94 17.46 -16.94
C ALA A 126 -17.84 18.28 -15.63
N PRO A 127 -18.96 18.51 -14.89
CA PRO A 127 -18.94 19.18 -13.59
C PRO A 127 -17.94 18.54 -12.60
N PRO A 128 -17.55 19.16 -11.48
CA PRO A 128 -16.68 18.52 -10.50
C PRO A 128 -17.19 17.14 -10.06
N ALA A 129 -16.28 16.16 -9.94
CA ALA A 129 -16.65 14.81 -9.52
C ALA A 129 -17.11 14.80 -8.06
N THR A 130 -18.26 14.18 -7.81
CA THR A 130 -18.72 13.89 -6.45
C THR A 130 -17.92 12.71 -5.89
N ARG A 131 -17.44 12.85 -4.66
CA ARG A 131 -16.77 11.78 -3.91
C ARG A 131 -17.57 11.52 -2.63
N ILE A 132 -18.00 10.28 -2.42
CA ILE A 132 -18.78 9.86 -1.25
C ILE A 132 -17.93 8.83 -0.49
N PHE A 133 -17.79 9.03 0.81
CA PHE A 133 -17.08 8.11 1.70
C PHE A 133 -18.08 7.44 2.65
N GLU A 134 -18.07 6.12 2.66
CA GLU A 134 -18.99 5.29 3.44
C GLU A 134 -18.20 4.35 4.36
N ALA A 135 -18.65 4.20 5.60
CA ALA A 135 -18.04 3.32 6.57
C ALA A 135 -19.11 2.47 7.29
N THR A 136 -18.82 1.19 7.50
CA THR A 136 -19.68 0.29 8.32
C THR A 136 -19.40 0.41 9.82
N GLY A 137 -18.22 0.93 10.17
CA GLY A 137 -17.82 1.24 11.54
C GLY A 137 -18.14 2.69 11.93
N ASP A 138 -17.44 3.19 12.94
CA ASP A 138 -17.58 4.58 13.41
C ASP A 138 -17.08 5.58 12.34
N PRO A 139 -17.96 6.46 11.81
CA PRO A 139 -17.58 7.48 10.84
C PRO A 139 -16.56 8.50 11.38
N GLU A 140 -16.55 8.77 12.69
CA GLU A 140 -15.63 9.74 13.28
C GLU A 140 -14.21 9.19 13.33
N ALA A 141 -14.03 7.94 13.78
CA ALA A 141 -12.77 7.21 13.70
C ALA A 141 -12.27 7.12 12.25
N PHE A 142 -13.14 6.79 11.28
CA PHE A 142 -12.78 6.77 9.87
C PHE A 142 -12.28 8.14 9.40
N THR A 143 -13.00 9.21 9.72
CA THR A 143 -12.64 10.58 9.29
C THR A 143 -11.25 10.96 9.79
N LYS A 144 -10.93 10.66 11.05
CA LYS A 144 -9.61 10.93 11.65
C LYS A 144 -8.50 10.16 10.94
N LEU A 145 -8.72 8.89 10.61
CA LEU A 145 -7.75 8.06 9.90
C LEU A 145 -7.59 8.51 8.44
N ALA A 146 -8.69 8.69 7.73
CA ALA A 146 -8.73 9.07 6.32
C ALA A 146 -8.07 10.43 6.07
N ALA A 147 -8.15 11.38 7.00
CA ALA A 147 -7.44 12.66 6.92
C ALA A 147 -5.92 12.50 6.79
N ARG A 148 -5.34 11.38 7.27
CA ARG A 148 -3.92 11.08 7.12
C ARG A 148 -3.55 10.61 5.71
N PHE A 149 -4.49 9.99 5.00
CA PHE A 149 -4.28 9.47 3.64
C PHE A 149 -4.65 10.49 2.57
N LEU A 150 -5.74 11.24 2.78
CA LEU A 150 -6.38 12.07 1.76
C LEU A 150 -6.14 13.57 1.97
N GLY A 151 -5.51 13.97 3.08
CA GLY A 151 -5.38 15.37 3.46
C GLY A 151 -6.74 16.01 3.80
N PRO A 152 -6.86 17.35 3.77
CA PRO A 152 -8.04 18.09 4.23
C PRO A 152 -9.28 18.00 3.31
N VAL A 153 -9.34 16.99 2.42
CA VAL A 153 -10.33 16.87 1.32
C VAL A 153 -11.64 16.19 1.76
N LEU A 154 -11.75 15.75 3.02
CA LEU A 154 -12.93 15.04 3.51
C LEU A 154 -14.10 16.00 3.80
N GLY A 155 -15.14 15.95 2.97
CA GLY A 155 -16.40 16.68 3.15
C GLY A 155 -17.40 16.01 4.12
N GLY A 156 -17.02 14.91 4.76
CA GLY A 156 -17.87 14.10 5.65
C GLY A 156 -17.91 12.61 5.26
N VAL A 157 -18.31 11.75 6.20
CA VAL A 157 -18.41 10.28 6.03
C VAL A 157 -19.81 9.84 6.44
N GLN A 158 -20.45 9.03 5.61
CA GLN A 158 -21.80 8.52 5.88
C GLN A 158 -21.73 7.12 6.53
N PRO A 159 -22.43 6.87 7.64
CA PRO A 159 -22.56 5.52 8.19
C PRO A 159 -23.46 4.68 7.27
N VAL A 160 -23.00 3.48 6.92
CA VAL A 160 -23.81 2.51 6.16
C VAL A 160 -24.07 1.28 7.02
N HIS A 161 -25.34 1.00 7.28
CA HIS A 161 -25.74 -0.26 7.90
C HIS A 161 -25.89 -1.32 6.80
N PRO A 162 -25.16 -2.45 6.87
CA PRO A 162 -25.39 -3.53 5.92
C PRO A 162 -26.82 -4.04 6.15
N SER A 163 -27.69 -3.84 5.15
CA SER A 163 -29.01 -4.46 5.12
C SER A 163 -28.81 -5.97 5.23
N ARG A 164 -29.44 -6.59 6.24
CA ARG A 164 -29.47 -8.05 6.40
C ARG A 164 -29.87 -8.67 5.06
N ILE A 165 -28.94 -9.36 4.41
CA ILE A 165 -29.26 -10.26 3.31
C ILE A 165 -30.06 -11.39 3.97
N HIS A 166 -31.38 -11.37 3.75
CA HIS A 166 -32.29 -12.45 4.14
C HIS A 166 -32.13 -13.63 3.17
#